data_AF-A0A7G8PXB0-F1
#
_entry.id   AF-A0A7G8PXB0-F1
#
_cell.length_a   1.000
_cell.length_b   1.000
_cell.length_c   1.000
_cell.angle_alpha   90.00
_cell.angle_beta   90.00
_cell.angle_gamma   90.00
#
_symmetry.space_group_name_H-M   'P 1'
#
loop_
_entity.id
_entity.type
_entity.pdbx_description
1 polymer ?
#
loop_
_entity_poly.entity_id
_entity_poly.type
_entity_poly.pdbx_seq_one_letter_code
_entity_poly.pdbx_strand_id
1 'polypeptide(L)'
;MKSTSFFKDLYAIIPLIFSGLLGIALIFLLKQKVDSTPDFALTLENLTTIFLSISGLLAAIIMVYLATAALRLKTSRDTAIDNLSRITQKMHYFRNIVELLLRSKIWLPGLREYIDDEFSGLTFFEVKEFYKGKSKLAIEFLQETHNYQDTENLYLELKSILMTSPRERKIPENIAYPKVYNRDIVEKWLEHKVGSGLWYYFGYKYAVFKEALDINSVFERHQEKIMTLANSIDSEAFEDSSFNEVFLSKLGEYMNKEVIPKLFQFQEKSVNNMPRIMRYLYSIFLMLVLFGVLLPLLYLLFSLSIIALIISFATVISIIFFIATTFYPFLSKEINS
;
A
#
# COMPACT_ATOMS: atom_id res chain seq x y z
N MET A 1 9.20 19.80 -14.92
CA MET A 1 10.36 20.00 -14.02
C MET A 1 10.80 18.66 -13.45
N LYS A 2 11.98 18.15 -13.83
CA LYS A 2 12.49 16.80 -13.52
C LYS A 2 13.94 16.82 -12.97
N SER A 3 14.35 17.93 -12.34
CA SER A 3 15.75 18.17 -11.92
C SER A 3 16.09 17.72 -10.49
N THR A 4 15.14 17.19 -9.71
CA THR A 4 15.34 16.83 -8.29
C THR A 4 15.92 15.43 -8.05
N SER A 5 16.01 14.58 -9.09
CA SER A 5 16.54 13.21 -8.95
C SER A 5 18.08 13.19 -8.92
N PHE A 6 18.73 14.01 -9.74
CA PHE A 6 20.17 13.90 -9.98
C PHE A 6 21.02 14.26 -8.74
N PHE A 7 20.65 15.33 -8.03
CA PHE A 7 21.31 15.72 -6.78
C PHE A 7 21.01 14.76 -5.62
N LYS A 8 19.87 14.07 -5.63
CA LYS A 8 19.49 13.09 -4.60
C LYS A 8 20.30 11.78 -4.69
N ASP A 9 20.78 11.43 -5.87
CA ASP A 9 21.60 10.23 -6.09
C ASP A 9 23.11 10.51 -5.95
N LEU A 10 23.51 11.77 -6.10
CA LEU A 10 24.90 12.22 -5.99
C LEU A 10 25.54 11.86 -4.62
N TYR A 11 24.79 12.00 -3.52
CA TYR A 11 25.26 11.68 -2.17
C TYR A 11 25.51 10.19 -1.91
N ALA A 12 24.92 9.29 -2.71
CA ALA A 12 25.18 7.85 -2.61
C ALA A 12 26.28 7.40 -3.59
N ILE A 13 26.35 8.05 -4.76
CA ILE A 13 27.32 7.74 -5.81
C ILE A 13 28.72 8.22 -5.45
N ILE A 14 28.85 9.41 -4.85
CA ILE A 14 30.15 9.98 -4.48
C ILE A 14 30.92 9.06 -3.51
N PRO A 15 30.35 8.65 -2.35
CA PRO A 15 31.04 7.73 -1.45
C PRO A 15 31.39 6.39 -2.08
N LEU A 16 30.55 5.87 -2.99
CA LEU A 16 30.79 4.61 -3.69
C LEU A 16 32.00 4.71 -4.63
N ILE A 17 32.13 5.82 -5.36
CA ILE A 17 33.28 6.06 -6.24
C ILE A 17 34.55 6.19 -5.40
N PHE A 18 34.51 6.99 -4.33
CA PHE A 18 35.67 7.16 -3.46
C PHE A 18 36.07 5.87 -2.74
N SER A 19 35.11 5.05 -2.29
CA SER A 19 35.42 3.74 -1.72
C SER A 19 36.01 2.80 -2.76
N GLY A 20 35.47 2.78 -3.99
CA GLY A 20 36.02 1.97 -5.09
C GLY A 20 37.45 2.37 -5.44
N LEU A 21 37.72 3.68 -5.58
CA LEU A 21 39.06 4.21 -5.83
C LEU A 21 40.02 3.89 -4.67
N LEU A 22 39.56 3.99 -3.42
CA LEU A 22 40.34 3.59 -2.25
C LEU A 22 40.69 2.10 -2.31
N GLY A 23 39.74 1.24 -2.66
CA GLY A 23 39.98 -0.20 -2.81
C GLY A 23 41.04 -0.50 -3.87
N ILE A 24 40.93 0.12 -5.06
CA ILE A 24 41.92 -0.04 -6.14
C ILE A 24 43.29 0.46 -5.69
N ALA A 25 43.35 1.65 -5.08
CA ALA A 25 44.61 2.22 -4.58
C ALA A 25 45.25 1.30 -3.53
N LEU A 26 44.47 0.76 -2.58
CA LEU A 26 44.96 -0.17 -1.58
C LEU A 26 45.50 -1.46 -2.19
N ILE A 27 44.85 -2.00 -3.23
CA ILE A 27 45.37 -3.20 -3.94
C ILE A 27 46.76 -2.91 -4.51
N PHE A 28 46.95 -1.79 -5.20
CA PHE A 28 48.25 -1.41 -5.77
C PHE A 28 49.30 -1.17 -4.69
N LEU A 29 48.98 -0.41 -3.65
CA LEU A 29 49.90 -0.08 -2.56
C LEU A 29 50.31 -1.32 -1.76
N LEU A 30 49.36 -2.20 -1.42
CA LEU A 30 49.65 -3.44 -0.70
C LEU A 30 50.48 -4.39 -1.55
N LYS A 31 50.17 -4.52 -2.84
CA LYS A 31 50.97 -5.33 -3.77
C LYS A 31 52.40 -4.82 -3.87
N GLN A 32 52.58 -3.52 -4.11
CA GLN A 32 53.91 -2.90 -4.13
C GLN A 32 54.66 -3.11 -2.82
N LYS A 33 53.96 -3.06 -1.68
CA LYS A 33 54.57 -3.27 -0.36
C LYS A 33 55.03 -4.71 -0.15
N VAL A 34 54.25 -5.70 -0.61
CA VAL A 34 54.65 -7.11 -0.61
C VAL A 34 55.89 -7.32 -1.49
N ASP A 35 55.93 -6.73 -2.68
CA ASP A 35 57.04 -6.92 -3.62
C ASP A 35 58.34 -6.24 -3.15
N SER A 36 58.24 -5.12 -2.41
CA SER A 36 59.39 -4.32 -1.97
C SER A 36 59.92 -4.67 -0.58
N THR A 37 59.13 -5.35 0.25
CA THR A 37 59.47 -5.65 1.66
C THR A 37 59.30 -7.15 1.94
N PRO A 38 60.40 -7.93 2.02
CA PRO A 38 60.34 -9.40 2.11
C PRO A 38 59.48 -9.96 3.26
N ASP A 39 59.46 -9.31 4.42
CA ASP A 39 58.73 -9.77 5.61
C ASP A 39 57.27 -9.31 5.67
N PHE A 40 56.82 -8.49 4.72
CA PHE A 40 55.48 -7.90 4.78
C PHE A 40 54.37 -8.93 4.51
N ALA A 41 54.65 -9.95 3.69
CA ALA A 41 53.70 -11.04 3.45
C ALA A 41 53.36 -11.81 4.75
N LEU A 42 54.39 -12.14 5.54
CA LEU A 42 54.21 -12.78 6.86
C LEU A 42 53.43 -11.89 7.83
N THR A 43 53.66 -10.57 7.77
CA THR A 43 52.90 -9.61 8.57
C THR A 43 51.41 -9.62 8.21
N LEU A 44 51.08 -9.64 6.91
CA LEU A 44 49.68 -9.67 6.43
C LEU A 44 49.00 -10.99 6.82
N GLU A 45 49.71 -12.10 6.73
CA GLU A 45 49.24 -13.41 7.18
C GLU A 45 48.94 -13.41 8.69
N ASN A 46 49.85 -12.91 9.52
CA ASN A 46 49.65 -12.81 10.97
C ASN A 46 48.44 -11.94 11.35
N LEU A 47 48.14 -10.90 10.58
CA LEU A 47 46.97 -10.05 10.80
C LEU A 47 45.65 -10.69 10.33
N THR A 48 45.71 -11.76 9.55
CA THR A 48 44.52 -12.37 8.94
C THR A 48 43.53 -12.90 9.99
N THR A 49 44.01 -13.46 11.10
CA THR A 49 43.15 -13.94 12.19
C THR A 49 42.35 -12.82 12.85
N ILE A 50 43.00 -11.67 13.10
CA ILE A 50 42.34 -10.49 13.66
C ILE A 50 41.32 -9.94 12.66
N PHE A 51 41.71 -9.85 11.39
CA PHE A 51 40.86 -9.37 10.30
C PHE A 51 39.60 -10.24 10.10
N LEU A 52 39.75 -11.56 10.13
CA LEU A 52 38.64 -12.53 10.11
C LEU A 52 37.69 -12.30 11.28
N SER A 53 38.23 -12.04 12.46
CA SER A 53 37.45 -11.84 13.68
C SER A 53 36.59 -10.56 13.60
N ILE A 54 37.17 -9.46 13.13
CA ILE A 54 36.46 -8.18 12.94
C ILE A 54 35.39 -8.32 11.85
N SER A 55 35.76 -8.88 10.70
CA SER A 55 34.83 -9.06 9.57
C SER A 55 33.69 -10.00 9.92
N GLY A 56 33.98 -11.09 10.62
CA GLY A 56 32.99 -12.05 11.11
C GLY A 56 32.02 -11.43 12.12
N LEU A 57 32.53 -10.64 13.08
CA LEU A 57 31.69 -9.94 14.05
C LEU A 57 30.75 -8.93 13.36
N LEU A 58 31.28 -8.11 12.44
CA LEU A 58 30.48 -7.16 11.68
C LEU A 58 29.40 -7.85 10.84
N ALA A 59 29.76 -8.93 10.13
CA ALA A 59 28.81 -9.70 9.35
C ALA A 59 27.72 -10.32 10.24
N ALA A 60 28.08 -10.85 11.41
CA ALA A 60 27.13 -11.41 12.37
C ALA A 60 26.12 -10.36 12.88
N ILE A 61 26.60 -9.16 13.23
CA ILE A 61 25.73 -8.05 13.67
C ILE A 61 24.73 -7.68 12.56
N ILE A 62 25.19 -7.54 11.32
CA ILE A 62 24.31 -7.21 10.19
C ILE A 62 23.31 -8.35 9.94
N MET A 63 23.73 -9.61 10.04
CA MET A 63 22.85 -10.77 9.87
C MET A 63 21.73 -10.78 10.90
N VAL A 64 22.05 -10.56 12.19
CA VAL A 64 21.04 -10.49 13.26
C VAL A 64 20.04 -9.36 13.01
N TYR A 65 20.52 -8.19 12.58
CA TYR A 65 19.64 -7.09 12.20
C TYR A 65 18.73 -7.48 11.02
N LEU A 66 19.27 -8.06 9.94
CA LEU A 66 18.49 -8.46 8.77
C LEU A 66 17.44 -9.52 9.11
N ALA A 67 17.79 -10.50 9.95
CA ALA A 67 16.88 -11.54 10.41
C ALA A 67 15.73 -10.97 11.25
N THR A 68 16.04 -10.10 12.21
CA THR A 68 15.02 -9.44 13.06
C THR A 68 14.12 -8.51 12.24
N ALA A 69 14.68 -7.74 11.31
CA ALA A 69 13.91 -6.89 10.40
C ALA A 69 13.00 -7.71 9.46
N ALA A 70 13.48 -8.84 8.93
CA ALA A 70 12.67 -9.75 8.11
C ALA A 70 11.48 -10.34 8.90
N LEU A 71 11.70 -10.76 10.15
CA LEU A 71 10.62 -11.22 11.02
C LEU A 71 9.60 -10.12 11.30
N ARG A 72 10.04 -8.89 11.61
CA ARG A 72 9.15 -7.74 11.82
C ARG A 72 8.32 -7.42 10.58
N LEU A 73 8.91 -7.47 9.39
CA LEU A 73 8.18 -7.26 8.14
C LEU A 73 7.14 -8.35 7.90
N LYS A 74 7.47 -9.61 8.17
CA LYS A 74 6.53 -10.72 8.08
C LYS A 74 5.33 -10.48 9.01
N THR A 75 5.59 -10.21 10.29
CA THR A 75 4.51 -9.94 11.26
C THR A 75 3.68 -8.73 10.84
N SER A 76 4.32 -7.63 10.43
CA SER A 76 3.59 -6.44 9.97
C SER A 76 2.73 -6.71 8.74
N ARG A 77 3.21 -7.55 7.81
CA ARG A 77 2.45 -7.96 6.63
C ARG A 77 1.27 -8.84 7.02
N ASP A 78 1.46 -9.79 7.92
CA ASP A 78 0.39 -10.66 8.41
C ASP A 78 -0.72 -9.82 9.09
N THR A 79 -0.35 -8.87 9.94
CA THR A 79 -1.28 -7.91 10.55
C THR A 79 -1.97 -7.03 9.50
N ALA A 80 -1.25 -6.57 8.46
CA ALA A 80 -1.85 -5.79 7.39
C ALA A 80 -2.86 -6.61 6.57
N ILE A 81 -2.56 -7.89 6.30
CA ILE A 81 -3.48 -8.82 5.60
C ILE A 81 -4.72 -9.10 6.46
N ASP A 82 -4.56 -9.33 7.76
CA ASP A 82 -5.70 -9.53 8.68
C ASP A 82 -6.60 -8.29 8.73
N ASN A 83 -6.00 -7.11 8.91
CA ASN A 83 -6.74 -5.85 8.88
C ASN A 83 -7.45 -5.60 7.54
N LEU A 84 -6.78 -5.90 6.42
CA LEU A 84 -7.38 -5.80 5.08
C LEU A 84 -8.55 -6.78 4.91
N SER A 85 -8.41 -8.01 5.39
CA SER A 85 -9.47 -9.03 5.36
C SER A 85 -10.69 -8.58 6.16
N ARG A 86 -10.48 -8.09 7.39
CA ARG A 86 -11.55 -7.58 8.26
C ARG A 86 -12.29 -6.41 7.62
N ILE A 87 -11.58 -5.41 7.10
CA ILE A 87 -12.22 -4.24 6.47
C ILE A 87 -12.91 -4.61 5.15
N THR A 88 -12.37 -5.56 4.39
CA THR A 88 -12.99 -6.10 3.18
C THR A 88 -14.31 -6.79 3.50
N GLN A 89 -14.36 -7.57 4.59
CA GLN A 89 -15.59 -8.20 5.06
C GLN A 89 -16.63 -7.16 5.48
N LYS A 90 -16.25 -6.10 6.20
CA LYS A 90 -17.15 -4.97 6.49
C LYS A 90 -17.72 -4.37 5.20
N MET A 91 -16.89 -4.17 4.19
CA MET A 91 -17.33 -3.67 2.87
C MET A 91 -18.30 -4.63 2.18
N HIS A 92 -18.14 -5.95 2.33
CA HIS A 92 -19.10 -6.94 1.83
C HIS A 92 -20.47 -6.80 2.51
N TYR A 93 -20.52 -6.59 3.83
CA TYR A 93 -21.78 -6.32 4.53
C TYR A 93 -22.43 -5.02 4.05
N PHE A 94 -21.66 -3.95 3.85
CA PHE A 94 -22.18 -2.71 3.26
C PHE A 94 -22.78 -2.93 1.88
N ARG A 95 -22.09 -3.64 0.99
CA ARG A 95 -22.61 -3.97 -0.35
C ARG A 95 -23.89 -4.80 -0.31
N ASN A 96 -24.00 -5.75 0.62
CA ASN A 96 -25.25 -6.49 0.84
C ASN A 96 -26.39 -5.58 1.29
N ILE A 97 -26.13 -4.62 2.19
CA ILE A 97 -27.15 -3.65 2.62
C ILE A 97 -27.59 -2.78 1.42
N VAL A 98 -26.62 -2.27 0.67
CA VAL A 98 -26.88 -1.44 -0.51
C VAL A 98 -27.68 -2.21 -1.58
N GLU A 99 -27.37 -3.48 -1.81
CA GLU A 99 -28.15 -4.34 -2.69
C GLU A 99 -29.61 -4.46 -2.23
N LEU A 100 -29.84 -4.68 -0.93
CA LEU A 100 -31.19 -4.76 -0.38
C LEU A 100 -31.95 -3.45 -0.55
N LEU A 101 -31.29 -2.30 -0.33
CA LEU A 101 -31.88 -0.97 -0.52
C LEU A 101 -32.23 -0.70 -1.98
N LEU A 102 -31.31 -0.98 -2.92
CA LEU A 102 -31.56 -0.80 -4.36
C LEU A 102 -32.71 -1.66 -4.89
N ARG A 103 -32.92 -2.85 -4.32
CA ARG A 103 -34.03 -3.75 -4.66
C ARG A 103 -35.32 -3.47 -3.87
N SER A 104 -35.28 -2.57 -2.89
CA SER A 104 -36.44 -2.25 -2.05
C SER A 104 -37.38 -1.24 -2.71
N LYS A 105 -38.52 -0.99 -2.07
CA LYS A 105 -39.51 0.00 -2.51
C LYS A 105 -39.24 1.42 -2.00
N ILE A 106 -38.07 1.67 -1.39
CA ILE A 106 -37.71 2.97 -0.82
C ILE A 106 -37.73 4.11 -1.85
N TRP A 107 -37.59 3.77 -3.13
CA TRP A 107 -37.54 4.70 -4.24
C TRP A 107 -38.93 5.06 -4.75
N LEU A 108 -39.06 6.26 -5.32
CA LEU A 108 -40.23 6.59 -6.12
C LEU A 108 -40.45 5.57 -7.25
N PRO A 109 -41.70 5.18 -7.54
CA PRO A 109 -42.01 4.29 -8.65
C PRO A 109 -41.45 4.83 -9.97
N GLY A 110 -40.77 3.99 -10.76
CA GLY A 110 -40.17 4.37 -12.04
C GLY A 110 -38.72 4.83 -11.97
N LEU A 111 -38.18 5.19 -10.79
CA LEU A 111 -36.79 5.67 -10.67
C LEU A 111 -35.79 4.62 -11.20
N ARG A 112 -36.04 3.35 -10.87
CA ARG A 112 -35.16 2.26 -11.26
C ARG A 112 -35.19 2.05 -12.76
N GLU A 113 -36.37 1.98 -13.35
CA GLU A 113 -36.57 1.83 -14.79
C GLU A 113 -35.92 2.99 -15.55
N TYR A 114 -36.08 4.22 -15.05
CA TYR A 114 -35.43 5.41 -15.61
C TYR A 114 -33.89 5.28 -15.64
N ILE A 115 -33.26 4.85 -14.54
CA ILE A 115 -31.79 4.75 -14.50
C ILE A 115 -31.24 3.49 -15.18
N ASP A 116 -31.88 2.33 -14.98
CA ASP A 116 -31.35 1.05 -15.46
C ASP A 116 -31.66 0.81 -16.95
N ASP A 117 -32.80 1.31 -17.44
CA ASP A 117 -33.29 1.09 -18.80
C ASP A 117 -33.10 2.32 -19.70
N GLU A 118 -33.59 3.51 -19.30
CA GLU A 118 -33.48 4.72 -20.14
C GLU A 118 -32.04 5.26 -20.17
N PHE A 119 -31.39 5.38 -19.01
CA PHE A 119 -29.98 5.78 -18.88
C PHE A 119 -29.03 4.57 -18.77
N SER A 120 -29.34 3.48 -19.48
CA SER A 120 -28.59 2.24 -19.36
C SER A 120 -27.11 2.42 -19.65
N GLY A 121 -26.28 2.07 -18.67
CA GLY A 121 -24.82 2.19 -18.77
C GLY A 121 -24.24 3.46 -18.15
N LEU A 122 -25.08 4.41 -17.72
CA LEU A 122 -24.66 5.56 -16.93
C LEU A 122 -24.11 5.11 -15.57
N THR A 123 -22.99 5.69 -15.17
CA THR A 123 -22.38 5.43 -13.86
C THR A 123 -22.23 6.71 -13.07
N PHE A 124 -22.21 6.60 -11.74
CA PHE A 124 -21.96 7.73 -10.85
C PHE A 124 -20.64 8.45 -11.19
N PHE A 125 -19.60 7.71 -11.56
CA PHE A 125 -18.30 8.28 -11.91
C PHE A 125 -18.39 9.15 -13.17
N GLU A 126 -19.15 8.72 -14.18
CA GLU A 126 -19.37 9.52 -15.39
C GLU A 126 -20.13 10.82 -15.09
N VAL A 127 -21.15 10.75 -14.21
CA VAL A 127 -21.90 11.93 -13.76
C VAL A 127 -20.99 12.88 -12.97
N LYS A 128 -20.16 12.39 -12.05
CA LYS A 128 -19.23 13.25 -11.28
C LYS A 128 -18.10 13.83 -12.13
N GLU A 129 -17.70 13.14 -13.18
CA GLU A 129 -16.62 13.54 -14.08
C GLU A 129 -17.11 14.17 -15.39
N PHE A 130 -18.37 14.60 -15.47
CA PHE A 130 -18.99 15.14 -16.68
C PHE A 130 -18.18 16.31 -17.28
N TYR A 131 -17.56 17.13 -16.44
CA TYR A 131 -16.72 18.27 -16.84
C TYR A 131 -15.50 17.87 -17.68
N LYS A 132 -15.11 16.58 -17.68
CA LYS A 132 -14.05 16.04 -18.54
C LYS A 132 -14.53 15.81 -19.98
N GLY A 133 -15.82 15.98 -20.27
CA GLY A 133 -16.41 15.90 -21.61
C GLY A 133 -16.43 14.50 -22.23
N LYS A 134 -16.27 13.45 -21.41
CA LYS A 134 -16.08 12.07 -21.92
C LYS A 134 -17.36 11.26 -22.10
N SER A 135 -18.47 11.64 -21.46
CA SER A 135 -19.73 10.90 -21.53
C SER A 135 -20.86 11.82 -22.00
N LYS A 136 -21.34 11.59 -23.23
CA LYS A 136 -22.52 12.27 -23.77
C LYS A 136 -23.78 11.94 -22.94
N LEU A 137 -23.88 10.69 -22.47
CA LEU A 137 -24.98 10.20 -21.65
C LEU A 137 -25.06 10.94 -20.30
N ALA A 138 -23.90 11.21 -19.67
CA ALA A 138 -23.87 12.00 -18.43
C ALA A 138 -24.29 13.46 -18.65
N ILE A 139 -23.96 14.05 -19.81
CA ILE A 139 -24.38 15.42 -20.14
C ILE A 139 -25.90 15.47 -20.35
N GLU A 140 -26.46 14.51 -21.09
CA GLU A 140 -27.90 14.38 -21.32
C GLU A 140 -28.65 14.21 -19.99
N PHE A 141 -28.19 13.29 -19.13
CA PHE A 141 -28.74 13.09 -17.79
C PHE A 141 -28.73 14.35 -16.92
N LEU A 142 -27.69 15.19 -17.02
CA LEU A 142 -27.57 16.44 -16.27
C LEU A 142 -28.40 17.59 -16.88
N GLN A 143 -28.85 17.47 -18.13
CA GLN A 143 -29.64 18.47 -18.83
C GLN A 143 -31.15 18.21 -18.73
N GLU A 144 -31.56 16.97 -18.43
CA GLU A 144 -32.96 16.63 -18.19
C GLU A 144 -33.49 17.20 -16.87
N THR A 145 -34.80 17.42 -16.83
CA THR A 145 -35.52 17.78 -15.60
C THR A 145 -35.48 16.58 -14.65
N HIS A 146 -34.94 16.77 -13.43
CA HIS A 146 -34.87 15.72 -12.41
C HIS A 146 -36.28 15.36 -11.91
N ASN A 147 -36.86 14.33 -12.50
CA ASN A 147 -38.24 13.90 -12.25
C ASN A 147 -38.40 13.16 -10.91
N TYR A 148 -37.30 12.73 -10.28
CA TYR A 148 -37.30 11.98 -9.03
C TYR A 148 -36.63 12.72 -7.87
N GLN A 149 -36.77 14.06 -7.86
CA GLN A 149 -36.29 14.93 -6.77
C GLN A 149 -34.81 14.67 -6.42
N ASP A 150 -33.93 14.59 -7.41
CA ASP A 150 -32.48 14.35 -7.27
C ASP A 150 -32.08 13.01 -6.61
N THR A 151 -33.01 12.09 -6.35
CA THR A 151 -32.71 10.75 -5.79
C THR A 151 -32.00 9.84 -6.79
N GLU A 152 -32.02 10.19 -8.08
CA GLU A 152 -31.26 9.56 -9.16
C GLU A 152 -29.76 9.49 -8.85
N ASN A 153 -29.21 10.57 -8.28
CA ASN A 153 -27.81 10.65 -7.91
C ASN A 153 -27.47 9.69 -6.76
N LEU A 154 -28.35 9.58 -5.76
CA LEU A 154 -28.20 8.60 -4.67
C LEU A 154 -28.24 7.17 -5.22
N TYR A 155 -29.20 6.89 -6.11
CA TYR A 155 -29.35 5.58 -6.73
C TYR A 155 -28.08 5.18 -7.51
N LEU A 156 -27.55 6.09 -8.34
CA LEU A 156 -26.30 5.89 -9.08
C LEU A 156 -25.09 5.69 -8.14
N GLU A 157 -25.01 6.47 -7.07
CA GLU A 157 -23.94 6.34 -6.07
C GLU A 157 -23.96 4.96 -5.43
N LEU A 158 -25.12 4.53 -4.91
CA LEU A 158 -25.31 3.21 -4.31
C LEU A 158 -24.98 2.09 -5.31
N LYS A 159 -25.42 2.23 -6.55
CA LYS A 159 -25.06 1.33 -7.65
C LYS A 159 -23.56 1.23 -7.86
N SER A 160 -22.81 2.33 -7.74
CA SER A 160 -21.35 2.33 -7.90
C SER A 160 -20.61 1.57 -6.80
N ILE A 161 -21.19 1.44 -5.60
CA ILE A 161 -20.64 0.62 -4.50
C ILE A 161 -20.67 -0.87 -4.86
N LEU A 162 -21.62 -1.28 -5.71
CA LEU A 162 -21.75 -2.67 -6.14
C LEU A 162 -20.80 -3.04 -7.30
N MET A 163 -20.09 -2.08 -7.89
CA MET A 163 -19.13 -2.33 -8.98
C MET A 163 -17.79 -2.85 -8.45
N THR A 164 -17.09 -3.68 -9.23
CA THR A 164 -15.72 -4.12 -8.90
C THR A 164 -14.64 -3.48 -9.77
N SER A 165 -15.05 -2.72 -10.78
CA SER A 165 -14.19 -1.95 -11.67
C SER A 165 -14.87 -0.64 -12.08
N PRO A 166 -14.12 0.48 -12.24
CA PRO A 166 -14.69 1.73 -12.74
C PRO A 166 -15.22 1.66 -14.18
N ARG A 167 -14.87 0.58 -14.91
CA ARG A 167 -15.28 0.36 -16.30
C ARG A 167 -16.60 -0.40 -16.42
N GLU A 168 -17.10 -0.96 -15.32
CA GLU A 168 -18.39 -1.64 -15.30
C GLU A 168 -19.51 -0.63 -15.54
N ARG A 169 -20.33 -0.89 -16.56
CA ARG A 169 -21.48 -0.04 -16.91
C ARG A 169 -22.81 -0.56 -16.36
N LYS A 170 -22.86 -1.83 -16.00
CA LYS A 170 -24.05 -2.49 -15.43
C LYS A 170 -23.67 -3.24 -14.17
N ILE A 171 -24.59 -3.32 -13.20
CA ILE A 171 -24.41 -4.20 -12.06
C ILE A 171 -24.51 -5.64 -12.58
N PRO A 172 -23.53 -6.51 -12.31
CA PRO A 172 -23.65 -7.92 -12.67
C PRO A 172 -24.83 -8.55 -11.91
N GLU A 173 -25.57 -9.47 -12.54
CA GLU A 173 -26.67 -10.19 -11.86
C GLU A 173 -26.23 -10.85 -10.54
N ASN A 174 -24.98 -11.32 -10.51
CA ASN A 174 -24.32 -11.86 -9.33
C ASN A 174 -23.25 -10.89 -8.83
N ILE A 175 -23.49 -10.28 -7.68
CA ILE A 175 -22.52 -9.38 -7.05
C ILE A 175 -21.29 -10.18 -6.61
N ALA A 176 -20.14 -9.84 -7.19
CA ALA A 176 -18.88 -10.46 -6.81
C ALA A 176 -18.36 -9.89 -5.48
N TYR A 177 -17.95 -10.76 -4.55
CA TYR A 177 -17.35 -10.40 -3.26
C TYR A 177 -15.87 -10.85 -3.25
N PRO A 178 -14.95 -10.03 -3.78
CA PRO A 178 -13.56 -10.43 -3.92
C PRO A 178 -12.82 -10.39 -2.57
N LYS A 179 -11.87 -11.30 -2.37
CA LYS A 179 -10.99 -11.29 -1.19
C LYS A 179 -10.18 -9.99 -1.05
N VAL A 180 -9.89 -9.34 -2.17
CA VAL A 180 -9.23 -8.03 -2.25
C VAL A 180 -9.87 -7.26 -3.40
N TYR A 181 -10.39 -6.07 -3.12
CA TYR A 181 -10.92 -5.19 -4.16
C TYR A 181 -9.81 -4.64 -5.05
N ASN A 182 -10.12 -4.34 -6.32
CA ASN A 182 -9.18 -3.63 -7.19
C ASN A 182 -8.93 -2.22 -6.63
N ARG A 183 -7.67 -1.78 -6.59
CA ARG A 183 -7.32 -0.44 -6.10
C ARG A 183 -8.00 0.66 -6.90
N ASP A 184 -8.13 0.50 -8.23
CA ASP A 184 -8.71 1.52 -9.11
C ASP A 184 -10.16 1.87 -8.74
N ILE A 185 -10.97 0.88 -8.33
CA ILE A 185 -12.35 1.12 -7.91
C ILE A 185 -12.42 1.75 -6.51
N VAL A 186 -11.57 1.31 -5.58
CA VAL A 186 -11.53 1.86 -4.22
C VAL A 186 -11.04 3.32 -4.25
N GLU A 187 -10.07 3.63 -5.10
CA GLU A 187 -9.61 5.00 -5.34
C GLU A 187 -10.73 5.88 -5.91
N LYS A 188 -11.52 5.37 -6.87
CA LYS A 188 -12.68 6.09 -7.40
C LYS A 188 -13.76 6.32 -6.34
N TRP A 189 -14.00 5.35 -5.47
CA TRP A 189 -14.91 5.53 -4.34
C TRP A 189 -14.44 6.64 -3.41
N LEU A 190 -13.14 6.69 -3.12
CA LEU A 190 -12.56 7.72 -2.27
C LEU A 190 -12.56 9.11 -2.93
N GLU A 191 -12.13 9.21 -4.20
CA GLU A 191 -12.08 10.46 -5.00
C GLU A 191 -13.45 11.15 -5.04
N HIS A 192 -14.51 10.38 -5.27
CA HIS A 192 -15.86 10.88 -5.45
C HIS A 192 -16.73 10.79 -4.20
N LYS A 193 -16.14 10.47 -3.03
CA LYS A 193 -16.84 10.31 -1.74
C LYS A 193 -18.05 9.39 -1.83
N VAL A 194 -17.91 8.30 -2.57
CA VAL A 194 -18.93 7.27 -2.69
C VAL A 194 -19.19 6.68 -1.30
N GLY A 195 -20.46 6.53 -0.96
CA GLY A 195 -20.93 6.12 0.36
C GLY A 195 -21.39 7.28 1.25
N SER A 196 -21.17 8.52 0.84
CA SER A 196 -21.67 9.70 1.56
C SER A 196 -23.15 10.01 1.29
N GLY A 197 -23.73 9.43 0.22
CA GLY A 197 -25.11 9.63 -0.18
C GLY A 197 -26.11 9.32 0.94
N LEU A 198 -26.01 8.17 1.60
CA LEU A 198 -26.96 7.84 2.68
C LEU A 198 -26.95 8.87 3.80
N TRP A 199 -25.77 9.36 4.22
CA TRP A 199 -25.64 10.44 5.19
C TRP A 199 -26.26 11.76 4.70
N TYR A 200 -26.03 12.12 3.44
CA TYR A 200 -26.55 13.36 2.88
C TYR A 200 -28.08 13.35 2.75
N TYR A 201 -28.64 12.29 2.16
CA TYR A 201 -30.08 12.20 1.87
C TYR A 201 -30.92 11.88 3.11
N PHE A 202 -30.44 11.02 4.03
CA PHE A 202 -31.19 10.62 5.23
C PHE A 202 -30.82 11.41 6.49
N GLY A 203 -29.68 12.12 6.49
CA GLY A 203 -29.27 12.98 7.59
C GLY A 203 -29.43 14.45 7.26
N TYR A 204 -28.58 14.95 6.38
CA TYR A 204 -28.46 16.40 6.15
C TYR A 204 -29.68 17.02 5.46
N LYS A 205 -30.29 16.33 4.50
CA LYS A 205 -31.40 16.85 3.68
C LYS A 205 -32.68 16.01 3.71
N TYR A 206 -32.86 15.14 4.71
CA TYR A 206 -34.01 14.23 4.73
C TYR A 206 -35.37 14.93 4.67
N ALA A 207 -35.52 16.08 5.34
CA ALA A 207 -36.76 16.86 5.30
C ALA A 207 -37.19 17.26 3.86
N VAL A 208 -36.23 17.39 2.94
CA VAL A 208 -36.48 17.70 1.52
C VAL A 208 -36.85 16.45 0.73
N PHE A 209 -36.23 15.31 1.03
CA PHE A 209 -36.36 14.07 0.25
C PHE A 209 -37.35 13.05 0.84
N LYS A 210 -37.95 13.31 2.00
CA LYS A 210 -38.87 12.37 2.68
C LYS A 210 -40.07 11.93 1.83
N GLU A 211 -40.46 12.73 0.85
CA GLU A 211 -41.55 12.39 -0.08
C GLU A 211 -41.07 11.52 -1.25
N ALA A 212 -39.77 11.56 -1.56
CA ALA A 212 -39.14 10.75 -2.60
C ALA A 212 -38.48 9.47 -2.08
N LEU A 213 -38.21 9.39 -0.77
CA LEU A 213 -37.56 8.26 -0.10
C LEU A 213 -38.46 7.67 1.00
N ASP A 214 -39.24 6.64 0.65
CA ASP A 214 -40.17 5.99 1.58
C ASP A 214 -39.50 4.85 2.35
N ILE A 215 -38.86 5.19 3.48
CA ILE A 215 -38.18 4.21 4.33
C ILE A 215 -39.14 3.12 4.84
N ASN A 216 -40.40 3.48 5.11
CA ASN A 216 -41.38 2.55 5.67
C ASN A 216 -41.82 1.48 4.67
N SER A 217 -41.62 1.73 3.37
CA SER A 217 -41.92 0.76 2.31
C SER A 217 -40.91 -0.40 2.22
N VAL A 218 -39.76 -0.30 2.90
CA VAL A 218 -38.78 -1.39 2.95
C VAL A 218 -39.39 -2.55 3.73
N PHE A 219 -39.48 -3.74 3.13
CA PHE A 219 -40.06 -4.91 3.80
C PHE A 219 -39.37 -5.21 5.14
N GLU A 220 -40.14 -5.51 6.18
CA GLU A 220 -39.66 -5.76 7.55
C GLU A 220 -38.51 -6.78 7.60
N ARG A 221 -38.62 -7.89 6.86
CA ARG A 221 -37.55 -8.88 6.71
C ARG A 221 -36.24 -8.30 6.15
N HIS A 222 -36.32 -7.35 5.22
CA HIS A 222 -35.13 -6.66 4.71
C HIS A 222 -34.58 -5.67 5.73
N GLN A 223 -35.43 -4.98 6.48
CA GLN A 223 -35.00 -4.11 7.58
C GLN A 223 -34.21 -4.92 8.61
N GLU A 224 -34.78 -6.03 9.13
CA GLU A 224 -34.12 -6.93 10.09
C GLU A 224 -32.76 -7.43 9.56
N LYS A 225 -32.71 -7.83 8.30
CA LYS A 225 -31.46 -8.29 7.66
C LYS A 225 -30.44 -7.17 7.56
N ILE A 226 -30.85 -5.96 7.19
CA ILE A 226 -29.96 -4.79 7.13
C ILE A 226 -29.42 -4.47 8.52
N MET A 227 -30.25 -4.47 9.56
CA MET A 227 -29.84 -4.24 10.94
C MET A 227 -28.83 -5.31 11.41
N THR A 228 -29.05 -6.57 11.07
CA THR A 228 -28.12 -7.67 11.38
C THR A 228 -26.77 -7.48 10.68
N LEU A 229 -26.78 -7.07 9.41
CA LEU A 229 -25.57 -6.78 8.64
C LEU A 229 -24.83 -5.57 9.20
N ALA A 230 -25.54 -4.52 9.63
CA ALA A 230 -24.95 -3.34 10.27
C ALA A 230 -24.28 -3.69 11.61
N ASN A 231 -24.93 -4.49 12.44
CA ASN A 231 -24.30 -5.02 13.67
C ASN A 231 -23.07 -5.89 13.38
N SER A 232 -23.04 -6.59 12.23
CA SER A 232 -21.86 -7.35 11.79
C SER A 232 -20.73 -6.46 11.26
N ILE A 233 -21.03 -5.22 10.84
CA ILE A 233 -20.02 -4.22 10.48
C ILE A 233 -19.35 -3.69 11.74
N ASP A 234 -20.15 -3.30 12.74
CA ASP A 234 -19.68 -2.77 14.01
C ASP A 234 -20.80 -2.85 15.06
N SER A 235 -20.71 -3.79 15.99
CA SER A 235 -21.76 -3.98 16.99
C SER A 235 -21.89 -2.76 17.89
N GLU A 236 -20.79 -2.17 18.36
CA GLU A 236 -20.83 -1.01 19.26
C GLU A 236 -21.46 0.20 18.57
N ALA A 237 -21.19 0.39 17.27
CA ALA A 237 -21.78 1.49 16.53
C ALA A 237 -23.28 1.28 16.22
N PHE A 238 -23.80 0.05 16.18
CA PHE A 238 -25.17 -0.21 15.68
C PHE A 238 -26.09 -0.97 16.66
N GLU A 239 -25.65 -1.31 17.86
CA GLU A 239 -26.37 -2.13 18.86
C GLU A 239 -27.80 -1.63 19.15
N ASP A 240 -27.94 -0.36 19.52
CA ASP A 240 -29.23 0.25 19.91
C ASP A 240 -29.94 0.98 18.76
N SER A 241 -29.56 0.69 17.51
CA SER A 241 -30.17 1.36 16.36
C SER A 241 -31.50 0.71 15.97
N SER A 242 -32.46 1.52 15.55
CA SER A 242 -33.68 1.07 14.87
C SER A 242 -33.62 1.46 13.39
N PHE A 243 -34.33 0.72 12.53
CA PHE A 243 -34.33 0.99 11.10
C PHE A 243 -35.13 2.27 10.80
N ASN A 244 -34.42 3.39 10.61
CA ASN A 244 -34.96 4.71 10.32
C ASN A 244 -33.93 5.57 9.55
N GLU A 245 -34.27 6.83 9.27
CA GLU A 245 -33.41 7.78 8.57
C GLU A 245 -32.09 8.05 9.32
N VAL A 246 -32.14 8.11 10.65
CA VAL A 246 -30.95 8.36 11.49
C VAL A 246 -29.98 7.19 11.36
N PHE A 247 -30.48 5.96 11.36
CA PHE A 247 -29.69 4.75 11.12
C PHE A 247 -29.06 4.75 9.74
N LEU A 248 -29.82 5.02 8.67
CA LEU A 248 -29.28 5.06 7.30
C LEU A 248 -28.22 6.16 7.14
N SER A 249 -28.44 7.31 7.78
CA SER A 249 -27.47 8.39 7.81
C SER A 249 -26.16 7.97 8.49
N LYS A 250 -26.26 7.37 9.69
CA LYS A 250 -25.12 6.84 10.45
C LYS A 250 -24.37 5.77 9.68
N LEU A 251 -25.09 4.90 8.97
CA LEU A 251 -24.53 3.87 8.10
C LEU A 251 -23.67 4.48 6.98
N GLY A 252 -24.19 5.49 6.28
CA GLY A 252 -23.44 6.24 5.26
C GLY A 252 -22.19 6.93 5.81
N GLU A 253 -22.33 7.59 6.97
CA GLU A 253 -21.22 8.25 7.63
C GLU A 253 -20.10 7.26 7.99
N TYR A 254 -20.46 6.11 8.57
CA TYR A 254 -19.49 5.07 8.93
C TYR A 254 -18.79 4.48 7.69
N MET A 255 -19.53 4.22 6.61
CA MET A 255 -18.93 3.75 5.36
C MET A 255 -17.90 4.73 4.80
N ASN A 256 -18.25 6.01 4.75
CA ASN A 256 -17.44 7.06 4.14
C ASN A 256 -16.25 7.50 5.02
N LYS A 257 -16.39 7.50 6.35
CA LYS A 257 -15.32 7.93 7.27
C LYS A 257 -14.41 6.79 7.72
N GLU A 258 -14.95 5.59 7.87
CA GLU A 258 -14.20 4.47 8.44
C GLU A 258 -13.85 3.42 7.39
N VAL A 259 -14.84 2.88 6.66
CA VAL A 259 -14.61 1.66 5.86
C VAL A 259 -13.84 1.93 4.57
N ILE A 260 -14.32 2.82 3.71
CA ILE A 260 -13.67 3.09 2.41
C ILE A 260 -12.26 3.65 2.59
N PRO A 261 -12.00 4.63 3.46
CA PRO A 261 -10.65 5.14 3.69
C PRO A 261 -9.69 4.08 4.23
N LYS A 262 -10.12 3.27 5.23
CA LYS A 262 -9.27 2.20 5.78
C LYS A 262 -9.04 1.08 4.77
N LEU A 263 -10.04 0.76 3.93
CA LEU A 263 -9.89 -0.21 2.84
C LEU A 263 -8.76 0.23 1.90
N PHE A 264 -8.75 1.51 1.47
CA PHE A 264 -7.69 2.05 0.64
C PHE A 264 -6.32 2.04 1.36
N GLN A 265 -6.28 2.50 2.62
CA GLN A 265 -5.05 2.57 3.41
C GLN A 265 -4.40 1.20 3.66
N PHE A 266 -5.21 0.17 3.96
CA PHE A 266 -4.69 -1.16 4.23
C PHE A 266 -4.22 -1.87 2.95
N GLN A 267 -4.85 -1.61 1.80
CA GLN A 267 -4.34 -2.09 0.51
C GLN A 267 -2.90 -1.63 0.23
N GLU A 268 -2.57 -0.39 0.57
CA GLU A 268 -1.20 0.14 0.40
C GLU A 268 -0.19 -0.57 1.33
N LYS A 269 -0.56 -0.79 2.59
CA LYS A 269 0.31 -1.44 3.59
C LYS A 269 0.55 -2.93 3.29
N SER A 270 -0.38 -3.61 2.62
CA SER A 270 -0.24 -5.03 2.27
C SER A 270 0.73 -5.32 1.12
N VAL A 271 1.11 -4.31 0.32
CA VAL A 271 1.92 -4.47 -0.91
C VAL A 271 3.42 -4.14 -0.68
N ASN A 272 3.85 -3.89 0.56
CA ASN A 272 5.20 -3.40 0.80
C ASN A 272 6.32 -4.39 0.39
N ASN A 273 7.13 -3.93 -0.56
CA ASN A 273 8.40 -4.52 -0.96
C ASN A 273 9.45 -4.38 0.16
N MET A 274 10.52 -5.16 0.10
CA MET A 274 11.64 -5.07 1.05
C MET A 274 12.19 -3.62 1.10
N PRO A 275 12.29 -3.01 2.31
CA PRO A 275 12.82 -1.66 2.50
C PRO A 275 14.19 -1.49 1.85
N ARG A 276 14.48 -0.27 1.39
CA ARG A 276 15.75 0.03 0.70
C ARG A 276 16.94 -0.17 1.64
N ILE A 277 16.80 0.16 2.93
CA ILE A 277 17.82 -0.09 3.95
C ILE A 277 18.20 -1.57 4.07
N MET A 278 17.21 -2.48 3.98
CA MET A 278 17.49 -3.92 4.08
C MET A 278 18.26 -4.43 2.87
N ARG A 279 17.94 -3.96 1.66
CA ARG A 279 18.71 -4.31 0.44
C ARG A 279 20.14 -3.79 0.49
N TYR A 280 20.32 -2.57 0.99
CA TYR A 280 21.63 -1.96 1.21
C TYR A 280 22.48 -2.78 2.20
N LEU A 281 21.94 -3.08 3.38
CA LEU A 281 22.63 -3.86 4.41
C LEU A 281 22.90 -5.30 3.96
N TYR A 282 21.98 -5.92 3.22
CA TYR A 282 22.19 -7.25 2.64
C TYR A 282 23.37 -7.28 1.65
N SER A 283 23.51 -6.24 0.82
CA SER A 283 24.63 -6.14 -0.13
C SER A 283 25.97 -6.01 0.59
N ILE A 284 26.02 -5.19 1.65
CA ILE A 284 27.21 -5.06 2.51
C ILE A 284 27.53 -6.38 3.20
N PHE A 285 26.52 -7.04 3.78
CA PHE A 285 26.66 -8.34 4.43
C PHE A 285 27.29 -9.36 3.46
N LEU A 286 26.76 -9.48 2.25
CA LEU A 286 27.28 -10.41 1.24
C LEU A 286 28.75 -10.13 0.93
N MET A 287 29.12 -8.87 0.73
CA MET A 287 30.50 -8.49 0.43
C MET A 287 31.45 -8.75 1.61
N LEU A 288 31.03 -8.47 2.85
CA LEU A 288 31.83 -8.76 4.05
C LEU A 288 32.02 -10.26 4.26
N VAL A 289 31.00 -11.09 4.00
CA VAL A 289 31.13 -12.54 4.10
C VAL A 289 32.07 -13.08 3.02
N LEU A 290 31.89 -12.66 1.76
CA LEU A 290 32.71 -13.14 0.65
C LEU A 290 34.18 -12.73 0.80
N PHE A 291 34.44 -11.44 1.00
CA PHE A 291 35.80 -10.91 1.00
C PHE A 291 36.43 -10.84 2.38
N GLY A 292 35.65 -10.65 3.45
CA GLY A 292 36.17 -10.51 4.81
C GLY A 292 36.27 -11.82 5.59
N VAL A 293 35.52 -12.86 5.20
CA VAL A 293 35.48 -14.15 5.90
C VAL A 293 35.89 -15.30 5.01
N LEU A 294 35.17 -15.54 3.91
CA LEU A 294 35.38 -16.71 3.06
C LEU A 294 36.73 -16.63 2.34
N LEU A 295 37.06 -15.51 1.68
CA LEU A 295 38.30 -15.40 0.90
C LEU A 295 39.58 -15.56 1.75
N PRO A 296 39.74 -14.93 2.94
CA PRO A 296 40.90 -15.18 3.80
C PRO A 296 40.93 -16.60 4.36
N LEU A 297 39.77 -17.19 4.66
CA LEU A 297 39.70 -18.57 5.14
C LEU A 297 40.11 -19.55 4.05
N LEU A 298 39.71 -19.32 2.79
CA LEU A 298 40.18 -20.07 1.64
C LEU A 298 41.70 -19.91 1.45
N TYR A 299 42.25 -18.71 1.67
CA TYR A 299 43.71 -18.52 1.66
C TYR A 299 44.40 -19.41 2.69
N LEU A 300 43.92 -19.41 3.94
CA LEU A 300 44.51 -20.22 5.03
C LEU A 300 44.38 -21.72 4.79
N LEU A 301 43.25 -22.19 4.25
CA LEU A 301 43.00 -23.61 4.01
C LEU A 301 43.73 -24.17 2.79
N PHE A 302 43.81 -23.39 1.71
CA PHE A 302 44.31 -23.86 0.41
C PHE A 302 45.67 -23.26 0.03
N SER A 303 46.28 -22.46 0.91
CA SER A 303 47.54 -21.76 0.65
C SER A 303 47.49 -20.96 -0.67
N LEU A 304 46.41 -20.20 -0.85
CA LEU A 304 46.21 -19.39 -2.05
C LEU A 304 47.30 -18.31 -2.19
N SER A 305 47.41 -17.71 -3.37
CA SER A 305 48.32 -16.57 -3.58
C SER A 305 48.03 -15.44 -2.58
N ILE A 306 49.09 -14.75 -2.11
CA ILE A 306 49.02 -13.55 -1.27
C ILE A 306 48.12 -12.45 -1.85
N ILE A 307 47.90 -12.46 -3.17
CA ILE A 307 46.95 -11.58 -3.86
C ILE A 307 45.53 -11.73 -3.31
N ALA A 308 45.12 -12.93 -2.88
CA ALA A 308 43.82 -13.16 -2.26
C ALA A 308 43.64 -12.36 -0.97
N LEU A 309 44.67 -12.33 -0.10
CA LEU A 309 44.67 -11.51 1.11
C LEU A 309 44.67 -10.02 0.78
N ILE A 310 45.46 -9.59 -0.21
CA ILE A 310 45.47 -8.18 -0.65
C ILE A 310 44.08 -7.73 -1.10
N ILE A 311 43.41 -8.51 -1.97
CA ILE A 311 42.06 -8.20 -2.45
C ILE A 311 41.07 -8.17 -1.29
N SER A 312 41.14 -9.15 -0.38
CA SER A 312 40.32 -9.20 0.82
C SER A 312 40.44 -7.94 1.68
N PHE A 313 41.66 -7.61 2.13
CA PHE A 313 41.91 -6.48 3.01
C PHE A 313 41.49 -5.16 2.37
N ALA A 314 41.86 -4.94 1.10
CA ALA A 314 41.50 -3.73 0.37
C ALA A 314 39.98 -3.57 0.22
N THR A 315 39.27 -4.66 -0.08
CA THR A 315 37.82 -4.65 -0.26
C THR A 315 37.09 -4.36 1.05
N VAL A 316 37.48 -5.00 2.16
CA VAL A 316 36.85 -4.76 3.46
C VAL A 316 37.11 -3.35 3.98
N ILE A 317 38.34 -2.84 3.85
CA ILE A 317 38.66 -1.45 4.24
C ILE A 317 37.83 -0.47 3.42
N SER A 318 37.68 -0.71 2.11
CA SER A 318 36.81 0.07 1.22
C SER A 318 35.34 0.04 1.67
N ILE A 319 34.82 -1.13 2.06
CA ILE A 319 33.46 -1.27 2.59
C ILE A 319 33.28 -0.51 3.91
N ILE A 320 34.23 -0.59 4.84
CA ILE A 320 34.17 0.14 6.11
C ILE A 320 34.15 1.64 5.85
N PHE A 321 35.00 2.12 4.94
CA PHE A 321 35.01 3.53 4.53
C PHE A 321 33.68 3.94 3.89
N PHE A 322 33.12 3.11 3.01
CA PHE A 322 31.83 3.33 2.39
C PHE A 322 30.70 3.42 3.43
N ILE A 323 30.67 2.51 4.41
CA ILE A 323 29.68 2.54 5.50
C ILE A 323 29.84 3.84 6.30
N ALA A 324 31.06 4.16 6.75
CA ALA A 324 31.30 5.32 7.59
C ALA A 324 30.85 6.64 6.92
N THR A 325 31.01 6.75 5.60
CA THR A 325 30.67 7.96 4.83
C THR A 325 29.19 8.03 4.41
N THR A 326 28.52 6.89 4.22
CA THR A 326 27.12 6.85 3.77
C THR A 326 26.10 6.66 4.88
N PHE A 327 26.51 6.20 6.06
CA PHE A 327 25.59 5.80 7.13
C PHE A 327 24.66 6.94 7.58
N TYR A 328 25.20 8.13 7.84
CA TYR A 328 24.40 9.28 8.27
C TYR A 328 23.43 9.80 7.20
N PRO A 329 23.86 10.05 5.94
CA PRO A 329 22.95 10.41 4.86
C PRO A 329 21.83 9.39 4.63
N PHE A 330 22.15 8.10 4.76
CA PHE A 330 21.18 7.03 4.55
C PHE A 330 20.14 6.98 5.68
N LEU A 331 20.56 7.10 6.93
CA LEU A 331 19.65 7.18 8.09
C LEU A 331 18.74 8.41 8.01
N SER A 332 19.30 9.58 7.69
CA SER A 332 18.52 10.82 7.54
C SER A 332 17.46 10.69 6.45
N LYS A 333 17.76 9.99 5.36
CA LYS A 333 16.81 9.76 4.25
C LYS A 333 15.69 8.78 4.63
N GLU A 334 16.00 7.73 5.38
CA GLU A 334 15.00 6.73 5.80
C GLU A 334 14.06 7.29 6.89
N ILE A 335 14.56 8.17 7.78
CA ILE A 335 13.74 8.81 8.82
C ILE A 335 12.77 9.85 8.23
N ASN A 336 13.17 10.51 7.15
CA ASN A 336 12.40 11.58 6.52
C ASN A 336 11.60 11.12 5.26
N SER A 337 11.60 9.82 4.96
CA SER A 337 10.82 9.20 3.88
C SER A 337 9.61 8.48 4.43
#